data_AF-A0A1C4D8A4-F1
#
_entry.id   AF-A0A1C4D8A4-F1
#
_cell.length_a   1.000
_cell.length_b   1.000
_cell.length_c   1.000
_cell.angle_alpha   90.00
_cell.angle_beta   90.00
_cell.angle_gamma   90.00
#
_symmetry.space_group_name_H-M   'P 1'
#
loop_
_entity.id
_entity.type
_entity.pdbx_description
1 polymer ?
#
loop_
_entity_poly.entity_id
_entity_poly.type
_entity_poly.pdbx_seq_one_letter_code
_entity_poly.pdbx_strand_id
1 'polypeptide(L)'
;MEDHAQSTTITNKPYNTIITKQRCRQQALLVLFYEICQDALVPRIKNTHMNWILLVFAGLFEVAFTFCLEKVKGLSGLPMYGWYGGFILSLVLSMALLMKAIQTLPIGTAYAVWTGIGAVGTVMVGIIVFKEPATCWRLFFITTLICSIVGLKVVSH
;
A
#
# COMPACT_ATOMS: atom_id res chain seq x y z
N MET A 1 29.28 -50.88 41.85
CA MET A 1 28.07 -50.09 42.19
C MET A 1 28.10 -48.88 41.27
N GLU A 2 27.65 -48.99 40.01
CA GLU A 2 26.21 -48.92 39.62
C GLU A 2 25.53 -47.69 40.24
N ASP A 3 24.81 -46.79 39.56
CA ASP A 3 24.46 -46.61 38.15
C ASP A 3 23.62 -45.29 38.05
N HIS A 4 23.35 -44.83 36.82
CA HIS A 4 22.22 -43.96 36.39
C HIS A 4 22.23 -42.44 36.66
N ALA A 5 22.45 -41.65 35.60
CA ALA A 5 21.38 -40.87 34.93
C ALA A 5 21.93 -40.07 33.71
N GLN A 6 21.73 -40.63 32.52
CA GLN A 6 21.70 -39.87 31.26
C GLN A 6 20.52 -38.89 31.30
N SER A 7 20.76 -37.60 31.05
CA SER A 7 19.73 -36.67 30.57
C SER A 7 20.27 -35.84 29.41
N THR A 8 20.21 -36.47 28.24
CA THR A 8 19.87 -35.88 26.93
C THR A 8 20.19 -34.40 26.70
N THR A 9 21.45 -34.10 26.37
CA THR A 9 21.81 -32.97 25.52
C THR A 9 21.50 -33.33 24.06
N ILE A 10 20.22 -33.43 23.69
CA ILE A 10 19.83 -33.60 22.29
C ILE A 10 19.94 -32.25 21.58
N THR A 11 20.83 -32.24 20.60
CA THR A 11 21.24 -31.15 19.73
C THR A 11 20.06 -30.56 18.92
N ASN A 12 19.39 -29.54 19.45
CA ASN A 12 18.32 -28.81 18.75
C ASN A 12 18.85 -27.79 17.71
N LYS A 13 19.99 -28.08 17.06
CA LYS A 13 20.68 -27.14 16.16
C LYS A 13 20.41 -27.33 14.64
N PRO A 14 19.91 -28.47 14.10
CA PRO A 14 19.73 -28.60 12.65
C PRO A 14 18.32 -28.23 12.14
N TYR A 15 17.29 -28.16 12.99
CA TYR A 15 15.91 -27.89 12.51
C TYR A 15 15.63 -26.40 12.31
N ASN A 16 16.07 -25.55 13.25
CA ASN A 16 15.83 -24.10 13.20
C ASN A 16 16.57 -23.40 12.03
N THR A 17 17.69 -23.98 11.60
CA THR A 17 18.52 -23.50 10.48
C THR A 17 17.90 -23.83 9.12
N ILE A 18 17.19 -24.96 9.00
CA ILE A 18 16.49 -25.35 7.76
C ILE A 18 15.23 -24.51 7.59
N ILE A 19 14.47 -24.25 8.67
CA ILE A 19 13.27 -23.40 8.63
C ILE A 19 13.61 -21.95 8.26
N THR A 20 14.70 -21.39 8.79
CA THR A 20 15.14 -20.03 8.42
C THR A 20 15.59 -19.96 6.97
N LYS A 21 16.31 -20.97 6.46
CA LYS A 21 16.74 -21.01 5.06
C LYS A 21 15.58 -21.23 4.07
N GLN A 22 14.59 -22.05 4.46
CA GLN A 22 13.35 -22.26 3.71
C GLN A 22 12.49 -20.99 3.70
N ARG A 23 12.33 -20.31 4.84
CA ARG A 23 11.60 -19.03 4.98
C ARG A 23 12.26 -17.91 4.16
N CYS A 24 13.60 -17.83 4.14
CA CYS A 24 14.34 -16.94 3.24
C CYS A 24 14.13 -17.26 1.76
N ARG A 25 14.08 -18.55 1.39
CA ARG A 25 13.80 -18.96 -0.01
C ARG A 25 12.37 -18.64 -0.43
N GLN A 26 11.40 -18.84 0.44
CA GLN A 26 9.99 -18.55 0.18
C GLN A 26 9.72 -17.05 0.12
N GLN A 27 10.35 -16.25 0.99
CA GLN A 27 10.34 -14.79 0.88
C GLN A 27 11.07 -14.30 -0.38
N ALA A 28 12.22 -14.87 -0.72
CA ALA A 28 12.93 -14.51 -1.94
C ALA A 28 12.15 -14.87 -3.22
N LEU A 29 11.46 -16.02 -3.24
CA LEU A 29 10.59 -16.42 -4.35
C LEU A 29 9.35 -15.53 -4.48
N LEU A 30 8.73 -15.15 -3.37
CA LEU A 30 7.62 -14.18 -3.38
C LEU A 30 8.08 -12.80 -3.83
N VAL A 31 9.24 -12.33 -3.36
CA VAL A 31 9.83 -11.05 -3.79
C VAL A 31 10.22 -11.11 -5.26
N LEU A 32 10.82 -12.20 -5.74
CA LEU A 32 11.15 -12.39 -7.16
C LEU A 32 9.90 -12.49 -8.04
N PHE A 33 8.86 -13.20 -7.60
CA PHE A 33 7.60 -13.28 -8.35
C PHE A 33 6.90 -11.92 -8.40
N TYR A 34 6.96 -11.17 -7.30
CA TYR A 34 6.49 -9.80 -7.21
C TYR A 34 7.30 -8.87 -8.14
N GLU A 35 8.62 -8.91 -8.10
CA GLU A 35 9.52 -8.13 -8.98
C GLU A 35 9.30 -8.47 -10.46
N ILE A 36 9.13 -9.76 -10.82
CA ILE A 36 8.87 -10.21 -12.20
C ILE A 36 7.48 -9.77 -12.69
N CYS A 37 6.44 -9.86 -11.83
CA CYS A 37 5.12 -9.32 -12.16
C CYS A 37 5.16 -7.79 -12.31
N GLN A 38 5.96 -7.12 -11.48
CA GLN A 38 6.09 -5.68 -11.48
C GLN A 38 6.82 -5.20 -12.74
N ASP A 39 7.92 -5.83 -13.14
CA ASP A 39 8.64 -5.50 -14.38
C ASP A 39 7.82 -5.77 -15.65
N ALA A 40 7.00 -6.84 -15.65
CA ALA A 40 6.11 -7.14 -16.77
C ALA A 40 4.92 -6.17 -16.91
N LEU A 41 4.44 -5.59 -15.79
CA LEU A 41 3.29 -4.68 -15.78
C LEU A 41 3.71 -3.20 -15.86
N VAL A 42 4.96 -2.85 -15.56
CA VAL A 42 5.35 -1.48 -15.21
C VAL A 42 6.68 -1.07 -15.90
N PRO A 43 6.67 -0.63 -17.18
CA PRO A 43 7.89 -0.25 -17.91
C PRO A 43 8.58 0.99 -17.32
N ARG A 44 9.88 0.96 -16.97
CA ARG A 44 10.58 2.11 -16.35
C ARG A 44 10.47 3.41 -17.16
N ILE A 45 9.77 4.41 -16.62
CA ILE A 45 9.62 5.74 -17.23
C ILE A 45 10.69 6.66 -16.64
N LYS A 46 11.60 7.18 -17.49
CA LYS A 46 12.74 8.04 -17.09
C LYS A 46 12.42 9.54 -16.98
N ASN A 47 11.17 9.96 -17.19
CA ASN A 47 10.79 11.37 -17.19
C ASN A 47 10.26 11.82 -15.81
N THR A 48 11.00 12.71 -15.15
CA THR A 48 10.67 13.29 -13.83
C THR A 48 9.32 14.02 -13.79
N HIS A 49 8.96 14.76 -14.85
CA HIS A 49 7.65 15.43 -14.94
C HIS A 49 6.48 14.43 -15.01
N MET A 50 6.67 13.29 -15.68
CA MET A 50 5.63 12.27 -15.79
C MET A 50 5.42 11.55 -14.45
N ASN A 51 6.44 11.46 -13.60
CA ASN A 51 6.35 10.75 -12.33
C ASN A 51 5.48 11.48 -11.29
N TRP A 52 5.50 12.82 -11.27
CA TRP A 52 4.54 13.58 -10.45
C TRP A 52 3.09 13.38 -10.88
N ILE A 53 2.85 13.35 -12.19
CA ILE A 53 1.51 13.08 -12.76
C ILE A 53 1.08 11.65 -12.41
N LEU A 54 1.96 10.66 -12.56
CA LEU A 54 1.73 9.28 -12.16
C LEU A 54 1.38 9.17 -10.67
N LEU A 55 2.01 9.98 -9.81
CA LEU A 55 1.75 10.03 -8.37
C LEU A 55 0.36 10.58 -8.06
N VAL A 56 -0.08 11.61 -8.79
CA VAL A 56 -1.45 12.13 -8.69
C VAL A 56 -2.47 11.08 -9.17
N PHE A 57 -2.20 10.41 -10.29
CA PHE A 57 -3.05 9.31 -10.76
C PHE A 57 -3.07 8.13 -9.78
N ALA A 58 -1.94 7.81 -9.13
CA ALA A 58 -1.86 6.79 -8.09
C ALA A 58 -2.79 7.13 -6.91
N GLY A 59 -2.76 8.37 -6.44
CA GLY A 59 -3.68 8.84 -5.39
C GLY A 59 -5.14 8.83 -5.83
N LEU A 60 -5.43 9.10 -7.11
CA LEU A 60 -6.80 9.03 -7.63
C LEU A 60 -7.34 7.59 -7.66
N PHE A 61 -6.50 6.62 -8.03
CA PHE A 61 -6.83 5.20 -7.92
C PHE A 61 -7.03 4.76 -6.47
N GLU A 62 -6.34 5.39 -5.51
CA GLU A 62 -6.55 5.16 -4.09
C GLU A 62 -7.98 5.51 -3.66
N VAL A 63 -8.46 6.67 -4.10
CA VAL A 63 -9.84 7.13 -3.88
C VAL A 63 -10.85 6.19 -4.53
N ALA A 64 -10.53 5.67 -5.73
CA ALA A 64 -11.41 4.74 -6.44
C ALA A 64 -11.57 3.40 -5.69
N PHE A 65 -10.49 2.82 -5.15
CA PHE A 65 -10.61 1.55 -4.42
C PHE A 65 -11.30 1.72 -3.07
N THR A 66 -11.03 2.82 -2.35
CA THR A 66 -11.68 3.13 -1.07
C THR A 66 -13.18 3.34 -1.26
N PHE A 67 -13.56 4.00 -2.36
CA PHE A 67 -14.95 4.11 -2.78
C PHE A 67 -15.62 2.75 -3.02
N CYS A 68 -14.95 1.85 -3.76
CA CYS A 68 -15.44 0.50 -3.99
C CYS A 68 -15.67 -0.25 -2.68
N LEU A 69 -14.73 -0.17 -1.72
CA LEU A 69 -14.89 -0.80 -0.40
C LEU A 69 -16.07 -0.24 0.39
N GLU A 70 -16.26 1.08 0.37
CA GLU A 70 -17.35 1.72 1.10
C GLU A 70 -18.71 1.34 0.52
N LYS A 71 -18.79 1.16 -0.82
CA LYS A 71 -19.98 0.60 -1.48
C LYS A 71 -20.21 -0.87 -1.14
N VAL A 72 -19.14 -1.67 -1.02
CA VAL A 72 -19.21 -3.08 -0.65
C VAL A 72 -19.81 -3.29 0.74
N LYS A 73 -19.52 -2.40 1.71
CA LYS A 73 -20.11 -2.49 3.07
C LYS A 73 -21.64 -2.46 3.08
N GLY A 74 -22.27 -1.77 2.13
CA GLY A 74 -23.73 -1.65 2.02
C GLY A 74 -24.40 -2.70 1.13
N LEU A 75 -23.63 -3.62 0.54
CA LEU A 75 -24.11 -4.61 -0.41
C LEU A 75 -23.91 -6.02 0.16
N SER A 76 -24.96 -6.85 0.14
CA SER A 76 -24.91 -8.26 0.54
C SER A 76 -25.31 -9.14 -0.64
N GLY A 77 -24.39 -9.96 -1.18
CA GLY A 77 -24.69 -10.95 -2.23
C GLY A 77 -23.72 -10.98 -3.43
N LEU A 78 -24.14 -11.61 -4.53
CA LEU A 78 -23.39 -11.76 -5.80
C LEU A 78 -22.72 -10.48 -6.38
N PRO A 79 -23.33 -9.27 -6.33
CA PRO A 79 -22.66 -8.06 -6.82
C PRO A 79 -21.41 -7.67 -6.02
N MET A 80 -21.25 -8.17 -4.78
CA MET A 80 -20.09 -7.93 -3.92
C MET A 80 -18.78 -8.40 -4.58
N TYR A 81 -18.79 -9.56 -5.22
CA TYR A 81 -17.61 -10.13 -5.88
C TYR A 81 -17.12 -9.28 -7.06
N GLY A 82 -18.03 -8.64 -7.80
CA GLY A 82 -17.68 -7.72 -8.89
C GLY A 82 -16.95 -6.47 -8.38
N TRP A 83 -17.46 -5.85 -7.30
CA TRP A 83 -16.81 -4.71 -6.66
C TRP A 83 -15.47 -5.08 -6.00
N TYR A 84 -15.36 -6.29 -5.44
CA TYR A 84 -14.10 -6.80 -4.88
C TYR A 84 -13.02 -6.97 -5.96
N GLY A 85 -13.39 -7.42 -7.16
CA GLY A 85 -12.49 -7.46 -8.32
C GLY A 85 -11.97 -6.07 -8.70
N GLY A 86 -12.86 -5.07 -8.73
CA GLY A 86 -12.48 -3.67 -8.99
C GLY A 86 -11.58 -3.08 -7.90
N PHE A 87 -11.79 -3.45 -6.64
CA PHE A 87 -10.93 -3.08 -5.52
C PHE A 87 -9.50 -3.64 -5.69
N ILE A 88 -9.36 -4.94 -5.94
CA ILE A 88 -8.03 -5.56 -6.12
C ILE A 88 -7.31 -4.96 -7.32
N LEU A 89 -8.00 -4.77 -8.44
CA LEU A 89 -7.41 -4.18 -9.63
C LEU A 89 -6.92 -2.75 -9.38
N SER A 90 -7.74 -1.91 -8.75
CA SER A 90 -7.38 -0.52 -8.43
C SER A 90 -6.27 -0.44 -7.39
N LEU A 91 -6.26 -1.34 -6.41
CA LEU A 91 -5.20 -1.43 -5.38
C LEU A 91 -3.86 -1.78 -6.01
N VAL A 92 -3.82 -2.82 -6.85
CA VAL A 92 -2.59 -3.25 -7.55
C VAL A 92 -2.10 -2.13 -8.44
N LEU A 93 -3.00 -1.46 -9.17
CA LEU A 93 -2.64 -0.37 -10.07
C LEU A 93 -2.12 0.87 -9.31
N SER A 94 -2.76 1.25 -8.19
CA SER A 94 -2.30 2.34 -7.32
C SER A 94 -0.91 2.07 -6.76
N MET A 95 -0.68 0.87 -6.22
CA MET A 95 0.62 0.48 -5.67
C MET A 95 1.71 0.44 -6.75
N ALA A 96 1.39 -0.07 -7.94
CA ALA A 96 2.30 -0.10 -9.08
C ALA A 96 2.72 1.31 -9.53
N LEU A 97 1.78 2.26 -9.55
CA LEU A 97 2.07 3.66 -9.90
C LEU A 97 2.93 4.36 -8.84
N LEU A 98 2.66 4.12 -7.56
CA LEU A 98 3.48 4.64 -6.46
C LEU A 98 4.92 4.11 -6.51
N MET A 99 5.07 2.80 -6.74
CA MET A 99 6.37 2.14 -6.92
C MET A 99 7.21 2.78 -8.04
N LYS A 100 6.59 3.29 -9.09
CA LYS A 100 7.30 4.07 -10.11
C LYS A 100 7.72 5.45 -9.62
N ALA A 101 6.84 6.15 -8.92
CA ALA A 101 7.11 7.52 -8.48
C ALA A 101 8.31 7.57 -7.50
N ILE A 102 8.41 6.57 -6.59
CA ILE A 102 9.51 6.47 -5.62
C ILE A 102 10.87 6.15 -6.25
N GLN A 103 10.94 5.72 -7.53
CA GLN A 103 12.22 5.54 -8.21
C GLN A 103 12.92 6.87 -8.49
N THR A 104 12.17 7.97 -8.50
CA THR A 104 12.70 9.32 -8.79
C THR A 104 12.54 10.32 -7.66
N LEU A 105 11.54 10.11 -6.79
CA LEU A 105 11.29 10.98 -5.63
C LEU A 105 11.74 10.31 -4.34
N PRO A 106 12.18 11.09 -3.33
CA PRO A 106 12.36 10.57 -1.99
C PRO A 106 11.08 9.88 -1.50
N ILE A 107 11.24 8.69 -0.92
CA ILE A 107 10.10 7.85 -0.49
C ILE A 107 9.16 8.58 0.48
N GLY A 108 9.71 9.43 1.35
CA GLY A 108 8.93 10.24 2.30
C GLY A 108 8.00 11.23 1.60
N THR A 109 8.52 11.96 0.60
CA THR A 109 7.74 12.96 -0.15
C THR A 109 6.68 12.28 -1.02
N ALA A 110 7.05 11.19 -1.68
CA ALA A 110 6.11 10.45 -2.53
C ALA A 110 4.96 9.84 -1.72
N TYR A 111 5.25 9.24 -0.57
CA TYR A 111 4.22 8.64 0.28
C TYR A 111 3.31 9.69 0.92
N ALA A 112 3.87 10.81 1.39
CA ALA A 112 3.10 11.91 1.96
C ALA A 112 2.11 12.51 0.95
N VAL A 113 2.54 12.71 -0.30
CA VAL A 113 1.65 13.22 -1.36
C VAL A 113 0.61 12.19 -1.74
N TRP A 114 1.00 10.92 -1.91
CA TRP A 114 0.10 9.83 -2.27
C TRP A 114 -1.03 9.66 -1.25
N THR A 115 -0.68 9.40 0.01
CA THR A 115 -1.65 9.28 1.13
C THR A 115 -2.49 10.53 1.30
N GLY A 116 -1.91 11.70 1.06
CA GLY A 116 -2.59 12.98 1.12
C GLY A 116 -3.72 13.13 0.12
N ILE A 117 -3.44 12.83 -1.15
CA ILE A 117 -4.45 12.87 -2.21
C ILE A 117 -5.54 11.83 -1.94
N GLY A 118 -5.14 10.62 -1.51
CA GLY A 118 -6.07 9.57 -1.09
C GLY A 118 -7.01 10.02 0.02
N ALA A 119 -6.47 10.60 1.10
CA ALA A 119 -7.26 11.07 2.24
C ALA A 119 -8.25 12.18 1.85
N VAL A 120 -7.79 13.20 1.11
CA VAL A 120 -8.64 14.32 0.67
C VAL A 120 -9.73 13.84 -0.27
N GLY A 121 -9.38 13.00 -1.25
CA GLY A 121 -10.33 12.49 -2.23
C GLY A 121 -11.34 11.53 -1.59
N THR A 122 -10.92 10.67 -0.67
CA THR A 122 -11.83 9.76 0.05
C THR A 122 -12.84 10.55 0.87
N VAL A 123 -12.42 11.63 1.53
CA VAL A 123 -13.37 12.46 2.29
C VAL A 123 -14.28 13.28 1.37
N MET A 124 -13.79 13.81 0.25
CA MET A 124 -14.67 14.45 -0.74
C MET A 124 -15.74 13.47 -1.25
N VAL A 125 -15.34 12.24 -1.58
CA VAL A 125 -16.27 11.19 -2.02
C VAL A 125 -17.22 10.78 -0.90
N GLY A 126 -16.75 10.70 0.35
CA GLY A 126 -17.56 10.48 1.55
C GLY A 126 -18.68 11.51 1.70
N ILE A 127 -18.34 12.79 1.54
CA ILE A 127 -19.30 13.89 1.66
C ILE A 127 -20.29 13.91 0.49
N ILE A 128 -19.80 13.74 -0.75
CA ILE A 128 -20.63 13.85 -1.96
C ILE A 128 -21.53 12.62 -2.13
N VAL A 129 -20.97 11.42 -2.01
CA VAL A 129 -21.67 10.17 -2.36
C VAL A 129 -22.36 9.53 -1.16
N PHE A 130 -21.72 9.56 0.01
CA PHE A 130 -22.28 8.95 1.23
C PHE A 130 -23.03 9.95 2.10
N LYS A 131 -23.05 11.25 1.73
CA LYS A 131 -23.71 12.32 2.48
C LYS A 131 -23.31 12.33 3.97
N GLU A 132 -22.06 11.98 4.24
CA GLU A 132 -21.53 12.03 5.59
C GLU A 132 -21.52 13.47 6.12
N PRO A 133 -21.77 13.68 7.43
CA PRO A 133 -21.74 15.02 8.01
C PRO A 133 -20.32 15.62 7.90
N ALA A 134 -20.21 16.69 7.14
CA ALA A 134 -19.01 17.52 7.05
C ALA A 134 -18.91 18.40 8.30
N THR A 135 -18.48 17.81 9.42
CA THR A 135 -18.25 18.57 10.65
C THR A 135 -17.12 19.57 10.45
N CYS A 136 -17.25 20.78 11.04
CA CYS A 136 -16.21 21.82 10.95
C CYS A 136 -14.82 21.30 11.35
N TRP A 137 -14.76 20.44 12.37
CA TRP A 137 -13.53 19.82 12.83
C TRP A 137 -12.89 18.89 11.78
N ARG A 138 -13.68 18.10 11.06
CA ARG A 138 -13.18 17.21 9.99
C ARG A 138 -12.55 18.01 8.85
N LEU A 139 -13.19 19.12 8.47
CA LEU A 139 -12.69 19.99 7.42
C LEU A 139 -11.40 20.71 7.84
N PHE A 140 -11.33 21.16 9.10
CA PHE A 140 -10.13 21.76 9.69
C PHE A 140 -8.93 20.80 9.60
N PHE A 141 -9.07 19.55 10.09
CA PHE A 141 -7.99 18.57 10.03
C PHE A 141 -7.53 18.26 8.60
N ILE A 142 -8.46 18.19 7.63
CA ILE A 142 -8.10 18.03 6.22
C ILE A 142 -7.28 19.19 5.70
N THR A 143 -7.70 20.43 5.99
CA THR A 143 -6.96 21.61 5.51
C THR A 143 -5.54 21.65 6.08
N THR A 144 -5.37 21.32 7.37
CA THR A 144 -4.04 21.21 8.00
C THR A 144 -3.21 20.09 7.38
N LEU A 145 -3.83 18.96 7.04
CA LEU A 145 -3.18 17.84 6.35
C LEU A 145 -2.65 18.29 4.97
N ILE A 146 -3.49 18.97 4.17
CA ILE A 146 -3.10 19.54 2.87
C ILE A 146 -1.93 20.52 3.02
N CYS A 147 -2.02 21.45 3.98
CA CYS A 147 -0.94 22.40 4.26
C CYS A 147 0.38 21.69 4.60
N SER A 148 0.32 20.60 5.38
CA SER A 148 1.51 19.83 5.77
C SER A 148 2.17 19.13 4.58
N ILE A 149 1.38 18.58 3.66
CA ILE A 149 1.90 17.93 2.44
C ILE A 149 2.55 18.95 1.50
N VAL A 150 1.89 20.10 1.31
CA VAL A 150 2.44 21.18 0.48
C VAL A 150 3.75 21.69 1.11
N GLY A 151 3.79 21.83 2.43
CA GLY A 151 5.02 22.15 3.17
C GLY A 151 6.14 21.15 2.92
N LEU A 152 5.85 19.84 3.01
CA LEU A 152 6.83 18.79 2.70
C LEU A 152 7.35 18.87 1.26
N LYS A 153 6.47 19.16 0.29
CA LYS A 153 6.88 19.32 -1.11
C LYS A 153 7.83 20.51 -1.29
N VAL A 154 7.57 21.62 -0.61
CA VAL A 154 8.39 22.84 -0.70
C VAL A 154 9.76 22.64 -0.05
N VAL A 155 9.82 21.92 1.07
CA VAL A 155 11.07 21.66 1.80
C VAL A 155 11.92 20.57 1.11
N SER A 156 11.28 19.63 0.40
CA SER A 156 11.96 18.51 -0.26
C SER A 156 12.56 18.86 -1.64
N HIS A 157 12.66 20.15 -2.01
CA HIS A 157 13.23 20.63 -3.27
C HIS A 157 14.62 21.25 -3.07
#